data_AF-A0A0F2NRQ1-F1
#
_entry.id   AF-A0A0F2NRQ1-F1
#
_cell.length_a   1.000
_cell.length_b   1.000
_cell.length_c   1.000
_cell.angle_alpha   90.00
_cell.angle_beta   90.00
_cell.angle_gamma   90.00
#
_symmetry.space_group_name_H-M   'P 1'
#
loop_
_entity.id
_entity.type
_entity.pdbx_description
1 polymer ?
#
loop_
_entity_poly.entity_id
_entity_poly.type
_entity_poly.pdbx_seq_one_letter_code
_entity_poly.pdbx_strand_id
1 'polypeptide(L)' 'MEQLEQAEEKLKEASRLVREAVDLSLEVMCRDVKPNQEVACLWEDFLGDFLRYIQMKGKEKKRNLFAAISFNRVWRRI' A
#
# COMPACT_ATOMS: atom_id res chain seq x y z
N MET A 1 24.39 5.47 1.03
CA MET A 1 23.92 4.14 1.46
C MET A 1 22.76 4.28 2.44
N GLU A 2 22.88 5.13 3.47
CA GLU A 2 21.88 5.33 4.55
C GLU A 2 20.41 5.53 4.12
N GLN A 3 20.10 6.37 3.12
CA GLN A 3 18.70 6.66 2.74
C GLN A 3 17.96 5.48 2.10
N LEU A 4 18.68 4.59 1.39
CA LEU A 4 18.07 3.42 0.76
C LEU A 4 17.74 2.35 1.81
N GLU A 5 18.65 2.13 2.76
CA GLU A 5 18.46 1.22 3.89
C GLU A 5 17.30 1.67 4.77
N GLN A 6 17.24 2.97 5.10
CA GLN A 6 16.10 3.54 5.82
C GLN A 6 14.78 3.36 5.06
N ALA A 7 14.79 3.55 3.73
CA ALA A 7 13.61 3.30 2.91
C ALA A 7 13.20 1.81 2.93
N GLU A 8 14.17 0.89 2.90
CA GLU A 8 13.93 -0.55 2.98
C GLU A 8 13.29 -0.94 4.32
N GLU A 9 13.83 -0.45 5.43
CA GLU A 9 13.27 -0.69 6.77
C GLU A 9 11.84 -0.18 6.89
N LYS A 10 11.58 1.03 6.40
CA LYS A 10 10.23 1.62 6.40
C LYS A 10 9.25 0.84 5.53
N LEU A 11 9.69 0.32 4.39
CA LEU A 11 8.85 -0.54 3.54
C LEU A 11 8.57 -1.90 4.19
N LYS A 12 9.52 -2.48 4.92
CA LYS A 12 9.32 -3.71 5.71
C LYS A 12 8.31 -3.50 6.83
N GLU A 13 8.46 -2.41 7.58
CA GLU A 13 7.53 -2.01 8.65
C GLU A 13 6.12 -1.79 8.11
N ALA A 14 5.97 -1.03 7.03
CA ALA A 14 4.70 -0.81 6.36
C ALA A 14 4.08 -2.12 5.87
N SER A 15 4.88 -3.03 5.28
CA SER A 15 4.36 -4.33 4.85
C SER A 15 3.81 -5.16 6.00
N ARG A 16 4.42 -5.10 7.19
CA ARG A 16 3.90 -5.80 8.38
C ARG A 16 2.55 -5.23 8.80
N LEU A 17 2.46 -3.90 8.91
CA LEU A 17 1.22 -3.22 9.31
C LEU A 17 0.08 -3.45 8.33
N VAL A 18 0.37 -3.43 7.02
CA VAL A 18 -0.63 -3.72 5.98
C VAL A 18 -1.13 -5.16 6.07
N ARG A 19 -0.27 -6.13 6.39
CA ARG A 19 -0.69 -7.53 6.59
C ARG A 19 -1.64 -7.67 7.78
N GLU A 20 -1.29 -7.08 8.91
CA GLU A 20 -2.15 -7.07 10.10
C GLU A 20 -3.51 -6.42 9.80
N ALA A 21 -3.53 -5.33 9.04
CA ALA A 21 -4.77 -4.68 8.61
C ALA A 21 -5.61 -5.55 7.67
N VAL A 22 -4.99 -6.34 6.78
CA VAL A 22 -5.70 -7.32 5.92
C VAL A 22 -6.36 -8.39 6.79
N ASP A 23 -5.62 -8.98 7.72
CA ASP A 23 -6.13 -10.05 8.58
C ASP A 23 -7.34 -9.56 9.39
N LEU A 24 -7.24 -8.37 10.01
CA LEU A 24 -8.34 -7.73 10.74
C LEU A 24 -9.55 -7.41 9.83
N SER A 25 -9.29 -6.92 8.61
CA SER A 25 -10.34 -6.62 7.64
C SER A 25 -11.13 -7.86 7.27
N LEU A 26 -10.44 -8.98 7.02
CA LEU A 26 -11.06 -10.25 6.68
C LEU A 26 -11.85 -10.83 7.86
N GLU A 27 -11.32 -10.73 9.08
CA GLU A 27 -12.07 -11.12 10.29
C GLU A 27 -13.39 -10.35 10.42
N VAL A 28 -13.38 -9.04 10.17
CA VAL A 28 -14.59 -8.20 10.21
C VAL A 28 -15.57 -8.62 9.11
N MET A 29 -15.10 -8.79 7.88
CA MET A 29 -15.93 -9.22 6.74
C MET A 29 -16.54 -10.62 6.92
N CYS A 30 -15.88 -11.51 7.67
CA CYS A 30 -16.39 -12.86 7.92
C CYS A 30 -17.45 -12.91 9.03
N ARG A 31 -17.43 -11.95 9.97
CA ARG A 31 -18.35 -11.94 11.13
C ARG A 31 -19.73 -11.37 10.80
N ASP A 32 -19.80 -10.43 9.87
CA ASP A 32 -21.02 -9.67 9.59
C ASP A 32 -21.23 -9.46 8.07
N VAL A 33 -22.49 -9.43 7.61
CA VAL A 33 -22.82 -9.28 6.16
C VAL A 33 -22.86 -7.81 5.70
N LYS A 34 -23.02 -6.85 6.63
CA LYS A 34 -23.08 -5.40 6.37
C LYS A 34 -21.73 -4.64 6.27
N PRO A 35 -20.64 -4.98 6.98
CA PRO A 35 -19.42 -4.17 7.02
C PRO A 35 -18.52 -4.29 5.79
N ASN A 36 -18.90 -5.09 4.79
CA ASN A 36 -18.12 -5.21 3.55
C ASN A 36 -17.92 -3.85 2.86
N GLN A 37 -18.91 -2.96 2.92
CA GLN A 37 -18.79 -1.62 2.35
C GLN A 37 -17.89 -0.70 3.19
N GLU A 38 -17.98 -0.75 4.52
CA GLU A 38 -17.15 0.07 5.41
C GLU A 38 -15.67 -0.33 5.31
N VAL A 39 -15.39 -1.63 5.30
CA VAL A 39 -14.04 -2.16 5.08
C VAL A 39 -13.53 -1.77 3.69
N ALA A 40 -14.37 -1.84 2.66
CA ALA A 40 -14.00 -1.39 1.32
C ALA A 40 -13.63 0.10 1.29
N CYS A 41 -14.44 0.97 1.90
CA CYS A 41 -14.14 2.40 1.98
C CYS A 41 -12.81 2.69 2.70
N LEU A 42 -12.51 1.98 3.80
CA LEU A 42 -11.22 2.11 4.50
C LEU A 42 -10.03 1.78 3.58
N TRP A 43 -10.15 0.72 2.78
CA TRP A 43 -9.11 0.34 1.82
C TRP A 43 -9.00 1.34 0.66
N GLU A 44 -10.12 1.84 0.14
CA GLU A 44 -10.16 2.86 -0.90
C GLU A 44 -9.47 4.15 -0.46
N ASP A 45 -9.76 4.62 0.76
CA ASP A 45 -9.13 5.82 1.32
C ASP A 45 -7.61 5.63 1.49
N PHE A 46 -7.19 4.51 2.09
CA PHE A 46 -5.76 4.20 2.26
C PHE A 46 -5.01 4.13 0.93
N LEU A 47 -5.54 3.38 -0.05
CA LEU A 47 -4.92 3.25 -1.37
C LEU A 47 -4.93 4.57 -2.12
N GLY A 48 -6.01 5.33 -2.04
CA GLY A 48 -6.15 6.65 -2.65
C GLY A 48 -5.09 7.62 -2.15
N ASP A 49 -4.92 7.71 -0.82
CA ASP A 49 -3.93 8.58 -0.20
C ASP A 49 -2.49 8.15 -0.53
N PHE A 50 -2.21 6.85 -0.46
CA PHE A 50 -0.89 6.30 -0.80
C PHE A 50 -0.50 6.61 -2.26
N LEU A 51 -1.40 6.30 -3.21
CA LEU A 51 -1.16 6.55 -4.63
C LEU A 51 -1.02 8.05 -4.92
N ARG A 52 -1.87 8.88 -4.31
CA ARG A 52 -1.81 10.35 -4.45
C ARG A 52 -0.48 10.89 -3.93
N TYR A 53 0.00 10.41 -2.80
CA TYR A 53 1.28 10.84 -2.23
C TYR A 53 2.46 10.50 -3.15
N ILE A 54 2.50 9.28 -3.69
CA ILE A 54 3.53 8.89 -4.67
C ILE A 54 3.48 9.78 -5.91
N GLN A 55 2.29 10.01 -6.48
CA GLN A 55 2.14 10.87 -7.65
C GLN A 55 2.60 12.31 -7.37
N MET A 56 2.21 12.87 -6.22
CA MET A 56 2.59 14.22 -5.80
C MET A 56 4.10 14.36 -5.68
N LYS A 57 4.76 13.45 -4.94
CA LYS A 57 6.21 13.46 -4.79
C LYS A 57 6.95 13.19 -6.10
N GLY A 58 6.37 12.35 -6.96
CA GLY A 58 6.93 12.10 -8.28
C GLY A 58 6.92 13.35 -9.18
N LYS A 59 5.82 14.11 -9.15
CA LYS A 59 5.72 15.42 -9.83
C LYS A 59 6.71 16.43 -9.26
N GLU A 60 6.79 16.58 -7.94
CA GLU A 60 7.72 17.49 -7.26
C GLU A 60 9.19 17.22 -7.65
N LYS A 61 9.58 15.95 -7.73
CA LYS A 61 10.96 15.54 -8.01
C LYS A 61 11.24 15.27 -9.48
N LYS A 62 10.25 15.48 -10.38
CA LYS A 62 10.32 15.12 -11.81
C LYS A 62 10.78 13.67 -12.03
N ARG A 63 10.38 12.76 -11.14
CA ARG A 63 10.71 11.32 -11.19
C ARG A 63 9.43 10.51 -11.02
N ASN A 64 9.16 9.60 -11.94
CA ASN A 64 7.99 8.74 -11.83
C ASN A 64 8.35 7.43 -11.11
N LEU A 65 8.01 7.32 -9.82
CA LEU A 65 8.25 6.09 -9.04
C LEU A 65 7.49 4.90 -9.62
N PHE A 66 6.28 5.10 -10.15
CA PHE A 66 5.51 4.04 -10.82
C PHE A 66 6.20 3.55 -12.09
N ALA A 67 6.89 4.42 -12.83
CA ALA A 67 7.66 4.00 -14.00
C ALA A 67 8.95 3.25 -13.59
N ALA A 68 9.49 3.51 -12.40
CA ALA A 68 10.66 2.80 -11.88
C ALA A 68 10.30 1.39 -11.34
N ILE A 69 9.05 1.20 -10.89
CA ILE A 69 8.54 -0.09 -10.42
C ILE A 69 8.06 -0.91 -11.62
N SER A 70 8.67 -2.07 -11.82
CA SER A 70 8.16 -3.03 -12.82
C SER A 70 7.04 -3.87 -12.21
N PHE A 71 5.80 -3.49 -12.46
CA PHE A 71 4.64 -4.26 -12.05
C PHE A 71 4.65 -5.69 -12.63
N ASN A 72 5.13 -5.87 -13.86
CA ASN A 72 5.33 -7.21 -14.44
C ASN A 72 6.21 -8.12 -13.56
N ARG A 73 7.23 -7.57 -12.89
CA ARG A 73 8.06 -8.34 -11.94
C ARG A 73 7.33 -8.62 -10.63
N VAL A 74 6.44 -7.71 -10.19
CA VAL A 74 5.62 -7.91 -8.99
C VAL A 74 4.64 -9.07 -9.21
N TRP A 75 3.89 -9.05 -10.31
CA TRP A 75 2.89 -10.08 -10.61
C TRP A 75 3.46 -11.48 -10.83
N ARG A 76 4.71 -11.61 -11.28
CA ARG A 76 5.37 -12.92 -11.44
C ARG A 76 5.86 -13.55 -10.13
N ARG A 77 5.86 -12.79 -9.03
CA ARG A 77 6.37 -13.22 -7.72
C ARG A 77 5.25 -13.56 -6.73
N ILE A 78 4.00 -13.33 -7.12
CA ILE A 78 2.77 -13.73 -6.42
C ILE A 78 2.32 -15.04 -7.07
#